data_AF-A0A259BQS0-F1
#
_entry.id   AF-A0A259BQS0-F1
#
_cell.length_a   1.000
_cell.length_b   1.000
_cell.length_c   1.000
_cell.angle_alpha   90.00
_cell.angle_beta   90.00
_cell.angle_gamma   90.00
#
_symmetry.space_group_name_H-M   'P 1'
#
loop_
_entity.id
_entity.type
_entity.pdbx_description
1 polymer ?
#
loop_
_entity_poly.entity_id
_entity_poly.type
_entity_poly.pdbx_seq_one_letter_code
_entity_poly.pdbx_strand_id
1 'polypeptide(L)' 'MTGQYKRGVMASIHETTENLHAAGVMDKQTMRKFDEACLTPVKPLSPGEIKSRCERESASQAVFVRAGTGSNARTAD' A
#
# COMPACT_ATOMS: atom_id res chain seq x y z
N MET A 1 10.27 -17.30 16.81
CA MET A 1 9.81 -16.12 17.57
C MET A 1 10.45 -14.79 17.11
N THR A 2 11.12 -14.71 15.96
CA THR A 2 11.84 -13.50 15.51
C THR A 2 10.99 -12.48 14.74
N GLY A 3 9.87 -12.92 14.14
CA GLY A 3 8.98 -12.04 13.37
C GLY A 3 8.13 -11.09 14.23
N GLN A 4 7.85 -11.45 15.48
CA GLN A 4 7.00 -10.66 16.37
C GLN A 4 7.70 -9.38 16.84
N TYR A 5 8.98 -9.46 17.22
CA TYR A 5 9.74 -8.29 17.67
C TYR A 5 9.86 -7.23 16.56
N LYS A 6 10.13 -7.66 15.32
CA LYS A 6 10.20 -6.76 14.15
C LYS A 6 8.87 -6.07 13.87
N ARG A 7 7.74 -6.77 14.03
CA ARG A 7 6.39 -6.19 13.89
C ARG A 7 6.08 -5.21 15.02
N GLY A 8 6.44 -5.53 16.26
CA GLY A 8 6.25 -4.66 17.41
C GLY A 8 7.00 -3.34 17.28
N VAL A 9 8.29 -3.40 16.91
CA VAL A 9 9.10 -2.19 16.69
C VAL A 9 8.50 -1.29 15.60
N MET A 10 8.07 -1.86 14.47
CA MET A 10 7.45 -1.05 13.42
C MET A 10 6.08 -0.48 13.81
N ALA A 11 5.29 -1.21 14.58
CA ALA A 11 4.03 -0.69 15.11
C ALA A 11 4.25 0.53 16.02
N SER A 12 5.22 0.45 16.94
CA SER A 12 5.56 1.57 17.83
C SER A 12 6.10 2.78 17.07
N ILE A 13 6.91 2.57 16.02
CA ILE A 13 7.42 3.66 15.18
C ILE A 13 6.26 4.32 14.41
N HIS A 14 5.33 3.53 13.87
CA HIS A 14 4.16 4.04 13.15
C HIS A 14 3.28 4.90 14.07
N GLU A 15 2.96 4.40 15.26
CA GLU A 15 2.18 5.12 16.29
C GLU A 15 2.86 6.44 16.70
N THR A 16 4.19 6.42 16.90
CA THR A 16 4.95 7.64 17.23
C THR A 16 4.84 8.68 16.12
N THR A 17 4.91 8.23 14.86
CA THR A 17 4.87 9.11 13.69
C THR A 17 3.47 9.72 13.52
N GLU A 18 2.40 8.94 13.73
CA GLU A 18 1.02 9.44 13.76
C GLU A 18 0.82 10.50 14.85
N ASN A 19 1.35 10.26 16.05
CA ASN A 19 1.29 11.22 17.15
C ASN A 19 2.02 12.54 16.83
N LEU A 20 3.17 12.47 16.15
CA LEU A 20 3.91 13.66 15.71
C LEU A 20 3.15 14.46 14.64
N HIS A 21 2.45 13.77 13.74
CA HIS A 21 1.57 14.41 12.77
C HIS A 21 0.33 15.04 13.43
N ALA A 22 -0.29 14.33 14.37
CA ALA A 22 -1.43 14.85 15.14
C ALA A 22 -1.05 16.08 15.98
N ALA A 23 0.17 16.13 16.51
CA ALA A 23 0.72 17.28 17.23
C ALA A 23 1.11 18.46 16.30
N GLY A 24 0.98 18.31 14.98
CA GLY A 24 1.36 19.34 14.00
C GLY A 24 2.87 19.52 13.82
N VAL A 25 3.69 18.66 14.43
CA VAL A 25 5.16 18.69 14.31
C VAL A 25 5.60 18.10 12.97
N MET A 26 4.83 17.12 12.46
CA MET A 26 5.06 16.52 11.15
C MET A 26 3.98 16.97 10.18
N ASP A 27 4.41 17.47 9.01
CA ASP A 27 3.49 17.89 7.96
C ASP A 27 2.97 16.69 7.13
N LYS A 28 1.89 16.93 6.39
CA LYS A 28 1.22 15.91 5.57
C LYS A 28 2.10 15.35 4.43
N GLN A 29 3.01 16.14 3.88
CA GLN A 29 3.95 15.68 2.84
C GLN A 29 4.98 14.71 3.46
N THR A 30 5.45 15.01 4.66
CA THR A 30 6.38 14.14 5.40
C THR A 30 5.73 12.82 5.81
N MET A 31 4.47 12.82 6.27
CA MET A 31 3.71 11.58 6.52
C MET A 31 3.58 10.71 5.27
N ARG A 32 3.29 11.31 4.10
CA ARG A 32 3.21 10.56 2.84
C ARG A 32 4.53 9.87 2.47
N LYS A 33 5.66 10.55 2.65
CA LYS A 33 6.99 9.96 2.41
C LYS A 33 7.29 8.82 3.37
N PHE A 34 6.89 8.97 4.64
CA PHE A 34 7.01 7.91 5.62
C PHE A 34 6.17 6.69 5.24
N ASP A 35 4.90 6.88 4.87
CA ASP A 35 4.03 5.80 4.41
C ASP A 35 4.61 5.09 3.18
N GLU A 36 5.09 5.84 2.18
CA GLU A 36 5.76 5.31 0.99
C GLU A 36 7.00 4.48 1.33
N ALA A 37 7.80 4.91 2.31
CA ALA A 37 8.98 4.18 2.78
C ALA A 37 8.63 2.91 3.57
N CYS A 38 7.48 2.88 4.23
CA CYS A 38 6.95 1.70 4.92
C CYS A 38 6.32 0.67 3.96
N LEU A 39 5.87 1.10 2.78
CA LEU A 39 5.28 0.22 1.77
C LEU A 39 6.36 -0.60 1.07
N THR A 40 6.09 -1.90 0.91
CA THR A 40 6.91 -2.73 0.02
C THR A 40 6.58 -2.35 -1.42
N PRO A 41 7.57 -2.06 -2.29
CA PRO A 41 7.31 -1.67 -3.67
C PRO A 41 6.42 -2.70 -4.36
N VAL A 42 5.33 -2.22 -4.96
CA VAL A 42 4.36 -3.06 -5.65
C VAL A 42 5.05 -3.65 -6.88
N LYS A 43 5.34 -4.95 -6.81
CA LYS A 43 5.72 -5.71 -8.00
C LYS A 43 4.46 -5.92 -8.84
N PRO A 44 4.48 -5.64 -10.16
CA PRO A 44 3.38 -6.02 -11.01
C PRO A 44 3.22 -7.53 -10.93
N LEU A 45 2.06 -7.98 -10.43
CA LEU A 45 1.70 -9.39 -10.41
C LEU A 45 1.11 -9.74 -11.77
N SER A 46 1.54 -10.85 -12.36
CA SER A 46 0.91 -11.36 -13.57
C SER A 46 -0.54 -11.81 -13.27
N PRO A 47 -1.46 -11.81 -14.26
CA PRO A 47 -2.82 -12.30 -14.06
C PRO A 47 -2.89 -13.72 -13.48
N GLY A 48 -1.94 -14.59 -13.84
CA GLY A 48 -1.83 -15.95 -13.30
C GLY A 48 -1.47 -15.98 -11.81
N GLU A 49 -0.58 -15.09 -11.36
CA GLU A 49 -0.20 -14.97 -9.95
C GLU A 49 -1.33 -14.37 -9.10
N ILE A 50 -2.08 -13.41 -9.64
CA ILE A 50 -3.25 -12.84 -8.98
C ILE A 50 -4.32 -13.93 -8.81
N LYS A 51 -4.59 -14.72 -9.85
CA LYS A 51 -5.55 -15.83 -9.80
C LYS A 51 -5.15 -16.86 -8.74
N SER A 52 -3.89 -17.29 -8.74
CA SER A 52 -3.36 -18.24 -7.76
C SER A 52 -3.41 -17.70 -6.32
N ARG A 53 -3.18 -16.39 -6.11
CA ARG A 53 -3.33 -15.74 -4.80
C ARG A 53 -4.79 -15.69 -4.35
N CYS A 54 -5.71 -15.26 -5.21
CA CYS A 54 -7.14 -15.21 -4.90
C CYS A 54 -7.70 -16.60 -4.57
N GLU A 55 -7.28 -17.63 -5.29
CA GLU A 55 -7.66 -19.03 -5.03
C GLU A 55 -7.11 -19.54 -3.69
N ARG A 56 -5.87 -19.18 -3.34
CA ARG A 56 -5.25 -19.58 -2.08
C ARG A 56 -5.79 -18.83 -0.87
N GLU A 57 -6.11 -17.54 -1.03
CA GLU A 57 -6.52 -16.65 0.06
C GLU A 57 -8.05 -16.59 0.24
N SER A 58 -8.84 -17.28 -0.60
CA SER A 58 -10.31 -17.18 -0.64
C SER A 58 -10.81 -15.74 -0.63
N ALA A 59 -10.00 -14.81 -1.14
CA ALA A 59 -10.35 -13.41 -1.27
C ALA A 59 -11.30 -13.31 -2.46
N SER A 60 -12.60 -13.29 -2.17
CA SER A 60 -13.65 -13.06 -3.16
C SER A 60 -13.26 -11.89 -4.06
N GLN A 61 -13.46 -12.07 -5.37
CA GLN A 61 -13.04 -11.21 -6.50
C GLN A 61 -13.48 -9.71 -6.47
N ALA A 62 -13.89 -9.16 -5.33
CA ALA A 62 -14.55 -7.85 -5.21
C ALA A 62 -13.63 -6.70 -4.78
N VAL A 63 -12.29 -6.84 -4.86
CA VAL A 63 -11.36 -5.76 -4.53
C VAL A 63 -10.43 -5.49 -5.72
N PHE A 64 -11.00 -5.17 -6.89
CA PHE A 64 -10.23 -4.62 -7.99
C PHE A 64 -10.79 -3.28 -8.48
N VAL A 65 -10.02 -2.24 -8.15
CA VAL A 65 -9.68 -1.06 -8.96
C VAL A 65 -10.82 -0.09 -9.32
N ARG A 66 -10.91 0.98 -8.52
CA ARG A 66 -11.22 2.32 -9.02
C ARG A 66 -9.96 3.16 -9.08
N ALA A 67 -9.06 2.82 -10.00
CA ALA A 67 -8.15 3.81 -10.59
C ALA A 67 -8.96 4.52 -11.69
N GLY A 68 -9.42 5.73 -11.38
CA GLY A 68 -10.14 6.56 -12.33
C GLY A 68 -9.26 6.87 -13.55
N THR A 69 -9.66 6.28 -14.67
CA THR A 69 -9.50 6.74 -16.05
C THR A 69 -8.86 8.14 -16.21
N GLY A 70 -7.57 8.17 -16.53
CA GLY A 70 -6.92 9.28 -17.21
C GLY A 70 -6.91 9.03 -18.71
N SER A 71 -7.51 9.95 -19.46
CA SER A 71 -7.64 10.02 -20.91
C SER A 71 -6.37 9.72 -21.70
N ASN A 72 -6.48 9.01 -22.84
CA ASN A 72 -5.96 9.39 -24.18
C ASN A 72 -5.75 8.15 -25.07
N ALA A 73 -6.59 7.99 -26.10
CA ALA A 73 -6.21 7.32 -27.35
C ALA A 73 -7.03 7.93 -28.49
N ARG A 74 -6.43 8.93 -29.15
CA ARG A 74 -6.82 9.42 -30.48
C ARG A 74 -6.37 8.42 -31.57
N THR A 75 -7.12 8.47 -32.67
CA THR A 75 -6.80 8.13 -34.07
C THR A 75 -6.44 6.69 -34.44
N ALA A 76 -7.27 6.06 -35.27
CA ALA A 76 -7.00 6.00 -36.71
C ALA A 76 -8.30 5.65 -37.48
N ASP A 77 -8.52 6.44 -38.52
CA ASP A 77 -9.34 6.16 -39.70
C ASP A 77 -8.90 4.85 -40.38
#